data_AF-A0A418XZ19-F1
#
_entry.id   AF-A0A418XZ19-F1
#
_cell.length_a   1.000
_cell.length_b   1.000
_cell.length_c   1.000
_cell.angle_alpha   90.00
_cell.angle_beta   90.00
_cell.angle_gamma   90.00
#
_symmetry.space_group_name_H-M   'P 1'
#
loop_
_entity.id
_entity.type
_entity.pdbx_description
1 polymer ?
#
loop_
_entity_poly.entity_id
_entity_poly.type
_entity_poly.pdbx_seq_one_letter_code
_entity_poly.pdbx_strand_id
1 'polypeptide(L)'
;MFQNEIWLPVFNEMQGGSLISRLQYLTGLSRPTARKYLAGKISLKKRQQADKNAEDNFFKTLIDEVISDQEAREWFSGNPVSQGKGAGFQGVVYNYLGSDAYPRLDVMAEKADKAMSSLYLACRRGGVEGIPGAMKELEGFSDDYMVSHDPERDVSLEKLGERQKLEIFLRNVCVSFFALLDIECVSRDYPEYEMEPIFINLTPRVSADFKLGEKCPRGGLVLPYFSLVEFMGLLVDRAKVGSWRSVPSVDDIASMANVSAAELAKIRSGNKRLSFKQFSSMWREMVRPVKSGHLDMNRPPVELYLVAAFFQVTFCGKSPSRWIDIVGHEYRYWWNHHRDVVEADPGYEKGAKPLPEWFLQSDFLTR
;
A
#
# COMPACT_ATOMS: atom_id res chain seq x y z
N MET A 1 2.46 -12.72 -14.16
CA MET A 1 2.77 -13.41 -12.89
C MET A 1 3.07 -12.37 -11.81
N PHE A 2 3.78 -11.27 -12.14
CA PHE A 2 4.19 -10.19 -11.22
C PHE A 2 3.07 -9.35 -10.56
N GLN A 3 2.01 -8.94 -11.29
CA GLN A 3 0.88 -8.20 -10.68
C GLN A 3 0.14 -8.99 -9.58
N ASN A 4 0.20 -10.33 -9.62
CA ASN A 4 -0.50 -11.21 -8.67
C ASN A 4 0.20 -11.37 -7.32
N GLU A 5 1.49 -11.05 -7.24
CA GLU A 5 2.31 -11.34 -6.08
C GLU A 5 2.56 -10.10 -5.21
N ILE A 6 2.60 -8.90 -5.82
CA ILE A 6 2.94 -7.66 -5.11
C ILE A 6 1.68 -6.93 -4.58
N TRP A 7 0.63 -6.78 -5.39
CA TRP A 7 -0.52 -5.92 -5.05
C TRP A 7 -1.77 -6.64 -4.60
N LEU A 8 -2.12 -7.72 -5.31
CA LEU A 8 -3.32 -8.49 -5.00
C LEU A 8 -3.39 -8.90 -3.53
N PRO A 9 -2.30 -9.31 -2.84
CA PRO A 9 -2.40 -9.65 -1.42
C PRO A 9 -2.76 -8.45 -0.52
N VAL A 10 -2.33 -7.22 -0.83
CA VAL A 10 -2.69 -6.00 -0.06
C VAL A 10 -4.19 -5.73 -0.19
N PHE A 11 -4.72 -5.70 -1.41
CA PHE A 11 -6.16 -5.61 -1.65
C PHE A 11 -6.95 -6.73 -0.98
N ASN A 12 -6.40 -7.96 -0.99
CA ASN A 12 -6.98 -9.12 -0.32
C ASN A 12 -7.04 -9.00 1.21
N GLU A 13 -6.13 -8.23 1.80
CA GLU A 13 -6.17 -7.93 3.23
C GLU A 13 -7.18 -6.82 3.54
N MET A 14 -7.37 -5.83 2.66
CA MET A 14 -8.34 -4.75 2.85
C MET A 14 -9.80 -5.23 2.97
N GLN A 15 -10.28 -6.06 2.06
CA GLN A 15 -11.65 -6.64 2.12
C GLN A 15 -11.72 -8.03 2.82
N GLY A 16 -10.67 -8.45 3.54
CA GLY A 16 -10.72 -9.61 4.48
C GLY A 16 -10.88 -11.04 3.90
N GLY A 17 -10.37 -11.35 2.71
CA GLY A 17 -10.57 -12.66 2.05
C GLY A 17 -9.37 -13.11 1.21
N SER A 18 -9.25 -14.41 0.91
CA SER A 18 -8.18 -14.88 0.02
C SER A 18 -8.43 -14.48 -1.43
N LEU A 19 -7.37 -14.16 -2.21
CA LEU A 19 -7.46 -13.82 -3.64
C LEU A 19 -8.39 -14.75 -4.41
N ILE A 20 -8.19 -16.04 -4.18
CA ILE A 20 -8.93 -17.07 -4.86
C ILE A 20 -10.40 -17.02 -4.43
N SER A 21 -10.69 -16.91 -3.13
CA SER A 21 -12.07 -16.81 -2.63
C SER A 21 -12.81 -15.61 -3.22
N ARG A 22 -12.14 -14.46 -3.39
CA ARG A 22 -12.74 -13.29 -4.04
C ARG A 22 -12.92 -13.45 -5.53
N LEU A 23 -11.93 -13.99 -6.22
CA LEU A 23 -12.10 -14.32 -7.63
C LEU A 23 -13.27 -15.27 -7.81
N GLN A 24 -13.44 -16.27 -6.95
CA GLN A 24 -14.61 -17.15 -7.00
C GLN A 24 -15.92 -16.37 -6.79
N TYR A 25 -15.97 -15.47 -5.81
CA TYR A 25 -17.13 -14.62 -5.55
C TYR A 25 -17.46 -13.70 -6.73
N LEU A 26 -16.49 -12.93 -7.21
CA LEU A 26 -16.64 -11.97 -8.30
C LEU A 26 -16.91 -12.67 -9.63
N THR A 27 -16.08 -13.63 -10.01
CA THR A 27 -16.16 -14.22 -11.37
C THR A 27 -17.12 -15.41 -11.48
N GLY A 28 -17.62 -15.93 -10.35
CA GLY A 28 -18.37 -17.19 -10.28
C GLY A 28 -17.54 -18.44 -10.59
N LEU A 29 -16.21 -18.31 -10.71
CA LEU A 29 -15.33 -19.43 -11.03
C LEU A 29 -15.17 -20.37 -9.83
N SER A 30 -14.93 -21.66 -10.10
CA SER A 30 -14.49 -22.60 -9.06
C SER A 30 -13.04 -22.35 -8.65
N ARG A 31 -12.66 -22.72 -7.43
CA ARG A 31 -11.30 -22.54 -6.88
C ARG A 31 -10.18 -22.99 -7.83
N PRO A 32 -10.25 -24.18 -8.46
CA PRO A 32 -9.24 -24.62 -9.43
C PRO A 32 -9.23 -23.77 -10.72
N THR A 33 -10.40 -23.32 -11.15
CA THR A 33 -10.54 -22.52 -12.37
C THR A 33 -10.06 -21.08 -12.16
N ALA A 34 -10.29 -20.49 -10.98
CA ALA A 34 -9.73 -19.19 -10.61
C ALA A 34 -8.18 -19.20 -10.61
N ARG A 35 -7.55 -20.31 -10.19
CA ARG A 35 -6.09 -20.48 -10.31
C ARG A 35 -5.63 -20.54 -11.77
N LYS A 36 -6.37 -21.26 -12.64
CA LYS A 36 -6.09 -21.29 -14.08
C LYS A 36 -6.32 -19.92 -14.74
N TYR A 37 -7.35 -19.18 -14.30
CA TYR A 37 -7.67 -17.82 -14.73
C TYR A 37 -6.48 -16.88 -14.44
N LEU A 38 -5.96 -16.89 -13.21
CA LEU A 38 -4.77 -16.11 -12.83
C LEU A 38 -3.51 -16.48 -13.60
N ALA A 39 -3.37 -17.77 -13.94
CA ALA A 39 -2.26 -18.25 -14.75
C ALA A 39 -2.43 -17.93 -16.26
N GLY A 40 -3.56 -17.34 -16.68
CA GLY A 40 -3.89 -17.12 -18.09
C GLY A 40 -4.05 -18.42 -18.88
N LYS A 41 -4.39 -19.52 -18.20
CA LYS A 41 -4.53 -20.90 -18.74
C LYS A 41 -5.99 -21.30 -18.94
N ILE A 42 -6.86 -20.33 -19.19
CA ILE A 42 -8.26 -20.56 -19.55
C ILE A 42 -8.52 -20.04 -20.96
N SER A 43 -9.57 -20.56 -21.61
CA SER A 43 -9.96 -20.08 -22.93
C SER A 43 -10.42 -18.61 -22.89
N LEU A 44 -10.20 -17.89 -23.99
CA LEU A 44 -10.56 -16.48 -24.13
C LEU A 44 -12.06 -16.25 -23.84
N LYS A 45 -12.94 -17.09 -24.39
CA LYS A 45 -14.39 -17.05 -24.14
C LYS A 45 -14.73 -17.18 -22.65
N LYS A 46 -14.05 -18.08 -21.94
CA LYS A 46 -14.29 -18.30 -20.50
C LYS A 46 -13.74 -17.14 -19.66
N ARG A 47 -12.69 -16.48 -20.13
CA ARG A 47 -12.14 -15.28 -19.51
C ARG A 47 -13.10 -14.10 -19.65
N GLN A 48 -13.57 -13.81 -20.86
CA GLN A 48 -14.54 -12.75 -21.12
C GLN A 48 -15.81 -12.92 -20.27
N GLN A 49 -16.32 -14.16 -20.16
CA GLN A 49 -17.47 -14.43 -19.30
C GLN A 49 -17.15 -14.23 -17.81
N ALA A 50 -15.96 -14.65 -17.35
CA ALA A 50 -15.54 -14.45 -15.97
C ALA A 50 -15.35 -12.97 -15.62
N ASP A 51 -14.83 -12.17 -16.56
CA ASP A 51 -14.65 -10.72 -16.40
C ASP A 51 -16.01 -10.02 -16.32
N LYS A 52 -16.93 -10.37 -17.22
CA LYS A 52 -18.31 -9.88 -17.19
C LYS A 52 -19.02 -10.24 -15.88
N ASN A 53 -18.88 -11.48 -15.41
CA ASN A 53 -19.45 -11.87 -14.12
C ASN A 53 -18.86 -11.06 -12.97
N ALA A 54 -17.56 -10.74 -13.02
CA ALA A 54 -16.88 -9.92 -12.02
C ALA A 54 -17.48 -8.52 -11.94
N GLU A 55 -17.70 -7.91 -13.10
CA GLU A 55 -18.36 -6.63 -13.27
C GLU A 55 -19.82 -6.66 -12.77
N ASP A 56 -20.61 -7.66 -13.20
CA ASP A 56 -22.00 -7.81 -12.79
C ASP A 56 -22.13 -8.02 -11.26
N ASN A 57 -21.28 -8.86 -10.65
CA ASN A 57 -21.29 -9.08 -9.21
C ASN A 57 -20.78 -7.86 -8.44
N PHE A 58 -19.86 -7.09 -9.01
CA PHE A 58 -19.40 -5.83 -8.43
C PHE A 58 -20.55 -4.82 -8.34
N PHE A 59 -21.29 -4.60 -9.43
CA PHE A 59 -22.49 -3.76 -9.43
C PHE A 59 -23.52 -4.24 -8.41
N LYS A 60 -23.74 -5.55 -8.34
CA LYS A 60 -24.65 -6.14 -7.37
C LYS A 60 -24.23 -5.83 -5.93
N THR A 61 -22.94 -5.93 -5.61
CA THR A 61 -22.44 -5.59 -4.26
C THR A 61 -22.69 -4.11 -3.92
N LEU A 62 -22.47 -3.19 -4.85
CA LEU A 62 -22.75 -1.76 -4.63
C LEU A 62 -24.25 -1.50 -4.41
N ILE A 63 -25.10 -2.15 -5.20
CA ILE A 63 -26.56 -2.05 -5.07
C ILE A 63 -27.03 -2.61 -3.72
N ASP A 64 -26.46 -3.74 -3.29
CA ASP A 64 -26.73 -4.35 -1.97
C ASP A 64 -26.28 -3.42 -0.81
N GLU A 65 -25.34 -2.50 -1.06
CA GLU A 65 -24.90 -1.44 -0.15
C GLU A 65 -25.69 -0.11 -0.30
N VAL A 66 -26.88 -0.16 -0.91
CA VAL A 66 -27.83 0.97 -1.05
C VAL A 66 -27.38 2.04 -2.06
N ILE A 67 -26.41 1.75 -2.92
CA ILE A 67 -26.04 2.63 -4.04
C ILE A 67 -26.99 2.36 -5.21
N SER A 68 -27.54 3.39 -5.85
CA SER A 68 -28.45 3.17 -6.99
C SER A 68 -27.70 2.53 -8.18
N ASP A 69 -28.40 1.78 -9.04
CA ASP A 69 -27.78 1.18 -10.24
C ASP A 69 -27.14 2.25 -11.15
N GLN A 70 -27.72 3.44 -11.22
CA GLN A 70 -27.15 4.57 -11.94
C GLN A 70 -25.85 5.07 -11.29
N GLU A 71 -25.84 5.34 -9.98
CA GLU A 71 -24.63 5.77 -9.27
C GLU A 71 -23.54 4.69 -9.31
N ALA A 72 -23.89 3.41 -9.23
CA ALA A 72 -22.93 2.31 -9.32
C ALA A 72 -22.28 2.25 -10.71
N ARG A 73 -23.05 2.47 -11.79
CA ARG A 73 -22.55 2.53 -13.17
C ARG A 73 -21.73 3.78 -13.45
N GLU A 74 -22.15 4.94 -12.94
CA GLU A 74 -21.38 6.18 -13.01
C GLU A 74 -20.05 6.01 -12.25
N TRP A 75 -20.09 5.42 -11.06
CA TRP A 75 -18.92 5.09 -10.27
C TRP A 75 -17.99 4.13 -11.02
N PHE A 76 -18.50 3.04 -11.59
CA PHE A 76 -17.66 2.06 -12.28
C PHE A 76 -17.06 2.63 -13.57
N SER A 77 -17.82 3.41 -14.33
CA SER A 77 -17.31 4.05 -15.55
C SER A 77 -16.26 5.12 -15.28
N GLY A 78 -16.33 5.80 -14.12
CA GLY A 78 -15.28 6.67 -13.61
C GLY A 78 -14.12 5.95 -12.93
N ASN A 79 -14.29 4.68 -12.51
CA ASN A 79 -13.29 3.94 -11.78
C ASN A 79 -12.17 3.41 -12.72
N PRO A 80 -10.88 3.65 -12.42
CA PRO A 80 -9.75 3.17 -13.23
C PRO A 80 -9.72 1.64 -13.47
N VAL A 81 -10.36 0.85 -12.60
CA VAL A 81 -10.51 -0.61 -12.75
C VAL A 81 -11.32 -0.98 -14.00
N SER A 82 -12.35 -0.20 -14.37
CA SER A 82 -13.17 -0.47 -15.57
C SER A 82 -12.42 -0.22 -16.87
N GLN A 83 -11.36 0.60 -16.84
CA GLN A 83 -10.53 0.90 -18.00
C GLN A 83 -9.46 -0.17 -18.26
N GLY A 84 -9.38 -1.22 -17.43
CA GLY A 84 -8.42 -2.32 -17.62
C GLY A 84 -6.95 -1.92 -17.45
N LYS A 85 -6.67 -0.74 -16.90
CA LYS A 85 -5.33 -0.13 -16.79
C LYS A 85 -4.50 -0.61 -15.60
N GLY A 86 -4.71 -1.84 -15.12
CA GLY A 86 -3.93 -2.39 -14.00
C GLY A 86 -4.00 -1.54 -12.73
N ALA A 87 -5.20 -1.08 -12.36
CA ALA A 87 -5.53 -0.09 -11.33
C ALA A 87 -5.21 -0.49 -9.87
N GLY A 88 -3.99 -0.96 -9.61
CA GLY A 88 -3.55 -1.38 -8.29
C GLY A 88 -3.24 -0.21 -7.36
N PHE A 89 -2.68 0.88 -7.85
CA PHE A 89 -2.45 2.07 -7.04
C PHE A 89 -3.63 3.03 -7.11
N GLN A 90 -4.18 3.25 -8.31
CA GLN A 90 -5.31 4.15 -8.48
C GLN A 90 -6.55 3.63 -7.76
N GLY A 91 -6.72 2.31 -7.70
CA GLY A 91 -7.77 1.71 -6.88
C GLY A 91 -7.56 1.96 -5.38
N VAL A 92 -6.33 2.10 -4.89
CA VAL A 92 -6.07 2.47 -3.50
C VAL A 92 -6.42 3.95 -3.28
N VAL A 93 -5.92 4.83 -4.14
CA VAL A 93 -6.17 6.28 -4.04
C VAL A 93 -7.67 6.57 -4.10
N TYR A 94 -8.36 6.06 -5.12
CA TYR A 94 -9.77 6.32 -5.35
C TYR A 94 -10.68 5.74 -4.26
N ASN A 95 -10.47 4.48 -3.86
CA ASN A 95 -11.42 3.79 -2.96
C ASN A 95 -11.22 4.12 -1.47
N TYR A 96 -10.03 4.54 -1.06
CA TYR A 96 -9.68 4.61 0.36
C TYR A 96 -9.14 5.96 0.80
N LEU A 97 -8.55 6.72 -0.11
CA LEU A 97 -7.87 7.97 0.21
C LEU A 97 -8.62 9.21 -0.32
N GLY A 98 -9.37 9.04 -1.41
CA GLY A 98 -10.04 10.11 -2.16
C GLY A 98 -9.04 10.88 -3.02
N SER A 99 -9.12 10.78 -4.34
CA SER A 99 -8.17 11.39 -5.29
C SER A 99 -8.02 12.91 -5.10
N ASP A 100 -9.12 13.59 -4.82
CA ASP A 100 -9.13 15.05 -4.59
C ASP A 100 -8.33 15.46 -3.35
N ALA A 101 -8.09 14.51 -2.44
CA ALA A 101 -7.37 14.73 -1.20
C ALA A 101 -5.86 14.42 -1.31
N TYR A 102 -5.45 13.69 -2.36
CA TYR A 102 -4.07 13.24 -2.60
C TYR A 102 -3.72 13.23 -4.10
N PRO A 103 -3.71 14.40 -4.74
CA PRO A 103 -3.72 14.48 -6.19
C PRO A 103 -2.34 14.25 -6.84
N ARG A 104 -1.20 14.52 -6.16
CA ARG A 104 0.12 14.12 -6.69
C ARG A 104 0.26 12.61 -6.64
N LEU A 105 -0.26 12.00 -5.57
CA LEU A 105 -0.30 10.55 -5.41
C LEU A 105 -1.19 9.89 -6.48
N ASP A 106 -2.31 10.49 -6.88
CA ASP A 106 -3.16 9.94 -7.94
C ASP A 106 -2.45 9.89 -9.30
N VAL A 107 -1.70 10.95 -9.65
CA VAL A 107 -0.87 10.96 -10.87
C VAL A 107 0.20 9.88 -10.81
N MET A 108 0.88 9.74 -9.67
CA MET A 108 1.86 8.69 -9.48
C MET A 108 1.23 7.30 -9.58
N ALA A 109 0.07 7.12 -8.98
CA ALA A 109 -0.70 5.88 -9.04
C ALA A 109 -1.00 5.48 -10.49
N GLU A 110 -1.49 6.43 -11.30
CA GLU A 110 -1.78 6.20 -12.71
C GLU A 110 -0.53 5.76 -13.48
N LYS A 111 0.60 6.46 -13.28
CA LYS A 111 1.85 6.12 -13.97
C LYS A 111 2.37 4.75 -13.55
N ALA A 112 2.32 4.44 -12.26
CA ALA A 112 2.74 3.14 -11.74
C ALA A 112 1.87 2.00 -12.31
N ASP A 113 0.55 2.19 -12.35
CA ASP A 113 -0.39 1.22 -12.90
C ASP A 113 -0.20 1.00 -14.41
N LYS A 114 0.02 2.08 -15.17
CA LYS A 114 0.41 2.01 -16.59
C LYS A 114 1.72 1.26 -16.78
N ALA A 115 2.76 1.61 -16.03
CA ALA A 115 4.06 0.95 -16.11
C ALA A 115 3.99 -0.55 -15.82
N MET A 116 3.30 -0.92 -14.74
CA MET A 116 3.11 -2.32 -14.37
C MET A 116 2.31 -3.10 -15.43
N SER A 117 1.31 -2.45 -16.04
CA SER A 117 0.53 -3.04 -17.13
C SER A 117 1.36 -3.25 -18.39
N SER A 118 2.15 -2.25 -18.80
CA SER A 118 3.05 -2.34 -19.95
C SER A 118 4.09 -3.44 -19.77
N LEU A 119 4.74 -3.50 -18.60
CA LEU A 119 5.72 -4.54 -18.27
C LEU A 119 5.09 -5.93 -18.22
N TYR A 120 3.87 -6.04 -17.69
CA TYR A 120 3.14 -7.30 -17.69
C TYR A 120 2.81 -7.78 -19.12
N LEU A 121 2.36 -6.87 -20.00
CA LEU A 121 2.08 -7.19 -21.40
C LEU A 121 3.34 -7.59 -22.17
N ALA A 122 4.45 -6.90 -21.93
CA ALA A 122 5.75 -7.23 -22.52
C ALA A 122 6.23 -8.61 -22.07
N CYS A 123 6.19 -8.90 -20.77
CA CYS A 123 6.47 -10.22 -20.21
C CYS A 123 5.59 -11.32 -20.82
N ARG A 124 4.32 -11.01 -21.10
CA ARG A 124 3.37 -11.97 -21.69
C ARG A 124 3.65 -12.26 -23.17
N ARG A 125 4.16 -11.28 -23.93
CA ARG A 125 4.39 -11.39 -25.38
C ARG A 125 5.79 -11.90 -25.71
N GLY A 126 6.82 -11.43 -25.00
CA GLY A 126 8.22 -11.73 -25.28
C GLY A 126 9.00 -12.35 -24.12
N GLY A 127 8.34 -12.73 -23.03
CA GLY A 127 9.05 -13.23 -21.84
C GLY A 127 9.94 -12.17 -21.20
N VAL A 128 11.00 -12.60 -20.52
CA VAL A 128 11.97 -11.71 -19.85
C VAL A 128 12.71 -10.83 -20.86
N GLU A 129 12.89 -11.29 -22.10
CA GLU A 129 13.56 -10.57 -23.19
C GLU A 129 12.77 -9.34 -23.68
N GLY A 130 11.45 -9.30 -23.44
CA GLY A 130 10.61 -8.14 -23.76
C GLY A 130 10.72 -6.98 -22.76
N ILE A 131 11.34 -7.20 -21.60
CA ILE A 131 11.43 -6.21 -20.51
C ILE A 131 12.22 -4.96 -20.91
N PRO A 132 13.43 -5.06 -21.52
CA PRO A 132 14.22 -3.86 -21.82
C PRO A 132 13.53 -2.90 -22.80
N GLY A 133 12.82 -3.43 -23.79
CA GLY A 133 12.05 -2.61 -24.73
C GLY A 133 10.91 -1.88 -24.04
N ALA A 134 10.13 -2.60 -23.23
CA ALA A 134 9.02 -2.00 -22.49
C ALA A 134 9.47 -0.97 -21.46
N MET A 135 10.62 -1.19 -20.79
CA MET A 135 11.21 -0.24 -19.85
C MET A 135 11.61 1.08 -20.52
N LYS A 136 12.12 1.04 -21.76
CA LYS A 136 12.46 2.25 -22.53
C LYS A 136 11.24 3.08 -22.94
N GLU A 137 10.07 2.45 -22.98
CA GLU A 137 8.79 3.09 -23.31
C GLU A 137 8.07 3.64 -22.06
N LEU A 138 8.62 3.45 -20.85
CA LEU A 138 8.03 3.96 -19.61
C LEU A 138 8.40 5.44 -19.41
N GLU A 139 7.58 6.32 -19.98
CA GLU A 139 7.69 7.76 -19.74
C GLU A 139 7.42 8.11 -18.27
N GLY A 140 8.23 9.02 -17.71
CA GLY A 140 7.99 9.58 -16.37
C GLY A 140 8.58 8.80 -15.19
N PHE A 141 9.51 7.88 -15.43
CA PHE A 141 10.37 7.28 -14.41
C PHE A 141 11.83 7.57 -14.73
N SER A 142 12.60 8.03 -13.73
CA SER A 142 14.05 8.25 -13.86
C SER A 142 14.83 6.93 -13.76
N ASP A 143 16.11 6.96 -14.17
CA ASP A 143 17.02 5.81 -14.05
C ASP A 143 17.22 5.37 -12.59
N ASP A 144 16.97 6.25 -11.61
CA ASP A 144 17.08 5.94 -10.18
C ASP A 144 16.11 4.83 -9.73
N TYR A 145 15.00 4.63 -10.45
CA TYR A 145 14.10 3.51 -10.19
C TYR A 145 14.75 2.16 -10.48
N MET A 146 15.85 2.11 -11.24
CA MET A 146 16.59 0.89 -11.54
C MET A 146 17.69 0.59 -10.52
N VAL A 147 18.02 1.54 -9.65
CA VAL A 147 19.15 1.46 -8.71
C VAL A 147 18.68 1.00 -7.34
N SER A 148 19.47 0.14 -6.70
CA SER A 148 19.32 -0.16 -5.28
C SER A 148 19.92 0.98 -4.45
N HIS A 149 19.11 1.64 -3.63
CA HIS A 149 19.55 2.72 -2.74
C HIS A 149 19.95 2.22 -1.33
N ASP A 150 20.02 0.90 -1.15
CA ASP A 150 20.57 0.26 0.05
C ASP A 150 22.10 0.18 -0.07
N PRO A 151 22.85 0.87 0.81
CA PRO A 151 24.32 0.89 0.77
C PRO A 151 24.95 -0.47 1.04
N GLU A 152 24.23 -1.42 1.64
CA GLU A 152 24.71 -2.80 1.85
C GLU A 152 24.51 -3.69 0.61
N ARG A 153 23.67 -3.26 -0.34
CA ARG A 153 23.43 -3.91 -1.63
C ARG A 153 24.22 -3.21 -2.73
N ASP A 154 25.54 -3.28 -2.62
CA ASP A 154 26.44 -2.77 -3.67
C ASP A 154 26.45 -3.71 -4.88
N VAL A 155 25.44 -3.57 -5.74
CA VAL A 155 25.34 -4.31 -6.99
C VAL A 155 25.27 -3.32 -8.15
N SER A 156 26.39 -3.12 -8.82
CA SER A 156 26.47 -2.35 -10.07
C SER A 156 25.37 -2.81 -11.05
N LEU A 157 24.60 -1.85 -11.58
CA LEU A 157 23.51 -2.07 -12.55
C LEU A 157 23.91 -2.95 -13.73
N GLU A 158 25.17 -2.86 -14.17
CA GLU A 158 25.73 -3.61 -15.29
C GLU A 158 25.85 -5.11 -15.01
N LYS A 159 25.91 -5.50 -13.73
CA LYS A 159 26.05 -6.89 -13.29
C LYS A 159 24.70 -7.57 -12.99
N LEU A 160 23.61 -6.80 -12.99
CA LEU A 160 22.27 -7.32 -12.70
C LEU A 160 21.64 -7.95 -13.94
N GLY A 161 21.05 -9.14 -13.77
CA GLY A 161 20.20 -9.72 -14.80
C GLY A 161 18.89 -8.92 -14.96
N GLU A 162 18.27 -8.98 -16.14
CA GLU A 162 17.05 -8.22 -16.45
C GLU A 162 15.88 -8.48 -15.49
N ARG A 163 15.81 -9.70 -14.95
CA ARG A 163 14.83 -10.03 -13.91
C ARG A 163 15.07 -9.27 -12.61
N GLN A 164 16.32 -9.13 -12.18
CA GLN A 164 16.67 -8.42 -10.95
C GLN A 164 16.42 -6.92 -11.12
N LYS A 165 16.75 -6.37 -12.30
CA LYS A 165 16.42 -4.99 -12.68
C LYS A 165 14.92 -4.71 -12.58
N LEU A 166 14.09 -5.61 -13.11
CA LEU A 166 12.63 -5.51 -12.98
C LEU A 166 12.17 -5.58 -11.51
N GLU A 167 12.75 -6.47 -10.71
CA GLU A 167 12.42 -6.60 -9.28
C GLU A 167 12.77 -5.32 -8.50
N ILE A 168 13.94 -4.72 -8.77
CA ILE A 168 14.34 -3.43 -8.19
C ILE A 168 13.39 -2.31 -8.64
N PHE A 169 13.10 -2.22 -9.94
CA PHE A 169 12.15 -1.25 -10.48
C PHE A 169 10.81 -1.31 -9.77
N LEU A 170 10.19 -2.49 -9.73
CA LEU A 170 8.89 -2.68 -9.10
C LEU A 170 8.94 -2.30 -7.62
N ARG A 171 10.00 -2.68 -6.90
CA ARG A 171 10.19 -2.32 -5.49
C ARG A 171 10.29 -0.80 -5.31
N ASN A 172 11.10 -0.13 -6.11
CA ASN A 172 11.27 1.32 -6.07
C ASN A 172 9.96 2.05 -6.40
N VAL A 173 9.19 1.61 -7.40
CA VAL A 173 7.86 2.18 -7.70
C VAL A 173 6.93 2.08 -6.48
N CYS A 174 6.91 0.94 -5.79
CA CYS A 174 6.09 0.76 -4.60
C CYS A 174 6.54 1.68 -3.45
N VAL A 175 7.84 1.65 -3.13
CA VAL A 175 8.43 2.42 -2.02
C VAL A 175 8.26 3.91 -2.27
N SER A 176 8.50 4.36 -3.50
CA SER A 176 8.28 5.72 -3.97
C SER A 176 6.82 6.17 -3.80
N PHE A 177 5.85 5.29 -4.10
CA PHE A 177 4.42 5.61 -3.89
C PHE A 177 4.09 5.84 -2.43
N PHE A 178 4.56 4.97 -1.53
CA PHE A 178 4.33 5.14 -0.10
C PHE A 178 5.14 6.29 0.51
N ALA A 179 6.27 6.67 -0.10
CA ALA A 179 7.02 7.85 0.28
C ALA A 179 6.26 9.14 -0.08
N LEU A 180 5.70 9.22 -1.28
CA LEU A 180 4.86 10.34 -1.70
C LEU A 180 3.57 10.43 -0.87
N LEU A 181 2.93 9.30 -0.56
CA LEU A 181 1.77 9.27 0.34
C LEU A 181 2.12 9.81 1.73
N ASP A 182 3.31 9.48 2.26
CA ASP A 182 3.76 9.99 3.56
C ASP A 182 3.89 11.51 3.53
N ILE A 183 4.55 12.06 2.50
CA ILE A 183 4.71 13.50 2.33
C ILE A 183 3.36 14.21 2.24
N GLU A 184 2.44 13.72 1.41
CA GLU A 184 1.12 14.36 1.30
C GLU A 184 0.30 14.20 2.60
N CYS A 185 0.39 13.05 3.27
CA CYS A 185 -0.29 12.82 4.55
C CYS A 185 0.25 13.75 5.65
N VAL A 186 1.56 13.86 5.82
CA VAL A 186 2.19 14.76 6.80
C VAL A 186 1.92 16.22 6.46
N SER A 187 2.06 16.60 5.18
CA SER A 187 1.81 17.98 4.75
C SER A 187 0.37 18.41 5.00
N ARG A 188 -0.60 17.51 4.80
CA ARG A 188 -2.04 17.84 4.86
C ARG A 188 -2.63 17.66 6.26
N ASP A 189 -2.35 16.53 6.91
CA ASP A 189 -3.01 16.13 8.15
C ASP A 189 -2.21 16.55 9.39
N TYR A 190 -0.92 16.87 9.24
CA TYR A 190 -0.01 17.23 10.31
C TYR A 190 0.80 18.52 10.00
N PRO A 191 0.17 19.60 9.48
CA PRO A 191 0.88 20.77 8.97
C PRO A 191 1.71 21.51 10.04
N GLU A 192 1.38 21.36 11.32
CA GLU A 192 2.07 22.02 12.43
C GLU A 192 3.41 21.35 12.84
N TYR A 193 3.71 20.13 12.38
CA TYR A 193 4.92 19.39 12.75
C TYR A 193 5.99 19.47 11.67
N GLU A 194 7.26 19.31 12.02
CA GLU A 194 8.34 19.21 11.02
C GLU A 194 8.08 18.06 10.02
N MET A 195 8.42 18.28 8.76
CA MET A 195 8.27 17.27 7.69
C MET A 195 9.30 16.16 7.92
N GLU A 196 8.83 15.00 8.39
CA GLU A 196 9.65 13.82 8.67
C GLU A 196 8.90 12.56 8.17
N PRO A 197 9.62 11.50 7.72
CA PRO A 197 8.99 10.27 7.26
C PRO A 197 8.37 9.48 8.41
N ILE A 198 7.06 9.60 8.62
CA ILE A 198 6.39 8.91 9.73
C ILE A 198 6.18 7.42 9.43
N PHE A 199 6.01 7.05 8.16
CA PHE A 199 5.74 5.67 7.75
C PHE A 199 6.97 4.77 7.88
N ILE A 200 8.17 5.34 7.96
CA ILE A 200 9.37 4.55 8.19
C ILE A 200 9.30 3.76 9.51
N ASN A 201 8.53 4.24 10.48
CA ASN A 201 8.31 3.55 11.76
C ASN A 201 7.50 2.25 11.62
N LEU A 202 6.80 2.09 10.49
CA LEU A 202 6.06 0.88 10.13
C LEU A 202 6.91 -0.13 9.37
N THR A 203 8.13 0.22 8.96
CA THR A 203 9.03 -0.73 8.30
C THR A 203 9.35 -1.90 9.23
N PRO A 204 9.49 -3.12 8.70
CA PRO A 204 9.86 -4.25 9.52
C PRO A 204 11.29 -4.06 10.05
N ARG A 205 11.50 -4.35 11.33
CA ARG A 205 12.80 -4.18 12.00
C ARG A 205 13.18 -5.45 12.72
N VAL A 206 14.48 -5.65 12.82
CA VAL A 206 15.10 -6.74 13.55
C VAL A 206 15.63 -6.17 14.86
N SER A 207 15.44 -6.88 15.99
CA SER A 207 16.02 -6.46 17.27
C SER A 207 17.53 -6.37 17.15
N ALA A 208 18.15 -5.38 17.79
CA ALA A 208 19.61 -5.24 17.85
C ALA A 208 20.30 -6.49 18.44
N ASP A 209 19.58 -7.26 19.26
CA ASP A 209 20.07 -8.48 19.88
C ASP A 209 20.03 -9.72 18.96
N PHE A 210 19.45 -9.60 17.77
CA PHE A 210 19.33 -10.74 16.85
C PHE A 210 20.59 -10.87 15.98
N LYS A 211 21.23 -12.04 16.05
CA LYS A 211 22.36 -12.40 15.18
C LYS A 211 21.92 -13.33 14.05
N LEU A 212 22.44 -13.08 12.86
CA LEU A 212 22.26 -13.94 11.68
C LEU A 212 22.66 -15.39 12.00
N GLY A 213 21.78 -16.34 11.73
CA GLY A 213 21.99 -17.77 11.97
C GLY A 213 21.47 -18.29 13.33
N GLU A 214 21.05 -17.41 14.25
CA GLU A 214 20.43 -17.83 15.50
C GLU A 214 18.92 -18.06 15.36
N LYS A 215 18.34 -18.90 16.23
CA LYS A 215 16.88 -19.02 16.31
C LYS A 215 16.30 -17.67 16.73
N CYS A 216 15.41 -17.12 15.90
CA CYS A 216 14.74 -15.86 16.21
C CYS A 216 14.07 -15.92 17.59
N PRO A 217 14.54 -15.12 18.57
CA PRO A 217 13.90 -15.07 19.87
C PRO A 217 12.49 -14.50 19.72
N ARG A 218 11.61 -14.81 20.67
CA ARG A 218 10.25 -14.25 20.70
C ARG A 218 10.38 -12.73 20.87
N GLY A 219 9.95 -11.96 19.88
CA GLY A 219 10.13 -10.49 19.85
C GLY A 219 11.42 -10.02 19.17
N GLY A 220 12.23 -10.92 18.57
CA GLY A 220 13.40 -10.55 17.77
C GLY A 220 13.07 -9.83 16.44
N LEU A 221 11.78 -9.79 16.06
CA LEU A 221 11.28 -9.11 14.87
C LEU A 221 10.12 -8.20 15.26
N VAL A 222 10.21 -6.94 14.86
CA VAL A 222 9.14 -5.95 14.97
C VAL A 222 8.45 -5.90 13.61
N LEU A 223 7.18 -6.32 13.61
CA LEU A 223 6.38 -6.41 12.39
C LEU A 223 5.61 -5.11 12.11
N PRO A 224 5.26 -4.82 10.85
CA PRO A 224 4.53 -3.59 10.51
C PRO A 224 3.18 -3.44 11.25
N TYR A 225 2.40 -4.51 11.37
CA TYR A 225 1.15 -4.46 12.15
C TYR A 225 1.36 -4.28 13.65
N PHE A 226 2.52 -4.67 14.18
CA PHE A 226 2.88 -4.37 15.56
C PHE A 226 3.08 -2.87 15.73
N SER A 227 3.93 -2.25 14.89
CA SER A 227 4.20 -0.81 14.92
C SER A 227 2.93 0.00 14.70
N LEU A 228 2.05 -0.43 13.79
CA LEU A 228 0.78 0.23 13.51
C LEU A 228 -0.08 0.36 14.77
N VAL A 229 -0.26 -0.73 15.52
CA VAL A 229 -1.13 -0.74 16.70
C VAL A 229 -0.52 0.09 17.83
N GLU A 230 0.80 0.06 18.00
CA GLU A 230 1.49 0.95 18.96
C GLU A 230 1.35 2.42 18.59
N PHE A 231 1.48 2.74 17.30
CA PHE A 231 1.31 4.10 16.80
C PHE A 231 -0.13 4.60 16.97
N MET A 232 -1.14 3.75 16.72
CA MET A 232 -2.54 4.08 17.04
C MET A 232 -2.72 4.39 18.53
N GLY A 233 -2.14 3.57 19.40
CA GLY A 233 -2.19 3.78 20.85
C GLY A 233 -1.57 5.11 21.25
N LEU A 234 -0.39 5.44 20.70
CA LEU A 234 0.29 6.72 20.92
C LEU A 234 -0.54 7.92 20.43
N LEU A 235 -1.13 7.84 19.24
CA LEU A 235 -1.97 8.91 18.68
C LEU A 235 -3.17 9.19 19.58
N VAL A 236 -3.88 8.14 20.00
CA VAL A 236 -5.04 8.24 20.89
C VAL A 236 -4.62 8.76 22.28
N ASP A 237 -3.47 8.31 22.79
CA ASP A 237 -2.98 8.76 24.07
C ASP A 237 -2.64 10.26 24.05
N ARG A 238 -1.90 10.72 23.03
CA ARG A 238 -1.63 12.14 22.79
C ARG A 238 -2.94 12.93 22.70
N ALA A 239 -3.93 12.41 22.00
CA ALA A 239 -5.23 13.06 21.85
C ALA A 239 -5.93 13.30 23.21
N LYS A 240 -5.76 12.37 24.15
CA LYS A 240 -6.37 12.43 25.49
C LYS A 240 -5.62 13.37 26.42
N VAL A 241 -4.29 13.33 26.40
CA VAL A 241 -3.44 14.05 27.38
C VAL A 241 -2.77 15.31 26.85
N GLY A 242 -2.87 15.59 25.55
CA GLY A 242 -2.29 16.76 24.90
C GLY A 242 -0.76 16.74 24.72
N SER A 243 -0.09 15.65 25.10
CA SER A 243 1.38 15.51 25.02
C SER A 243 1.81 14.11 24.60
N TRP A 244 3.00 13.99 24.02
CA TRP A 244 3.60 12.68 23.70
C TRP A 244 4.13 12.04 24.99
N ARG A 245 3.67 10.81 25.29
CA ARG A 245 4.16 9.99 26.40
C ARG A 245 4.84 8.73 25.87
N SER A 246 5.31 7.88 26.79
CA SER A 246 5.76 6.53 26.45
C SER A 246 4.66 5.73 25.75
N VAL A 247 5.05 4.81 24.86
CA VAL A 247 4.13 3.87 24.20
C VAL A 247 3.26 3.17 25.27
N PRO A 248 1.92 3.22 25.15
CA PRO A 248 1.04 2.54 26.10
C PRO A 248 1.32 1.04 26.13
N SER A 249 1.10 0.40 27.28
CA SER A 249 1.33 -1.04 27.40
C SER A 249 0.36 -1.84 26.51
N VAL A 250 0.67 -3.11 26.27
CA VAL A 250 -0.20 -4.01 25.48
C VAL A 250 -1.59 -4.09 26.08
N ASP A 251 -1.68 -4.14 27.40
CA ASP A 251 -2.93 -4.24 28.13
C ASP A 251 -3.71 -2.92 28.04
N ASP A 252 -3.02 -1.78 28.08
CA ASP A 252 -3.65 -0.47 27.86
C ASP A 252 -4.21 -0.37 26.44
N ILE A 253 -3.43 -0.72 25.42
CA ILE A 253 -3.87 -0.69 24.03
C ILE A 253 -5.04 -1.66 23.82
N ALA A 254 -4.98 -2.86 24.40
CA ALA A 254 -6.06 -3.84 24.31
C ALA A 254 -7.36 -3.31 24.95
N SER A 255 -7.23 -2.65 26.11
CA SER A 255 -8.35 -1.98 26.78
C SER A 255 -8.93 -0.85 25.92
N MET A 256 -8.08 0.01 25.35
CA MET A 256 -8.53 1.11 24.48
C MET A 256 -9.23 0.59 23.22
N ALA A 257 -8.73 -0.49 22.61
CA ALA A 257 -9.32 -1.06 21.39
C ALA A 257 -10.52 -1.98 21.65
N ASN A 258 -10.87 -2.23 22.91
CA ASN A 258 -11.91 -3.18 23.30
C ASN A 258 -11.69 -4.59 22.70
N VAL A 259 -10.45 -5.09 22.79
CA VAL A 259 -10.04 -6.43 22.35
C VAL A 259 -9.31 -7.16 23.47
N SER A 260 -9.26 -8.49 23.43
CA SER A 260 -8.46 -9.23 24.41
C SER A 260 -6.96 -9.03 24.16
N ALA A 261 -6.16 -8.94 25.24
CA ALA A 261 -4.69 -8.87 25.14
C ALA A 261 -4.10 -10.06 24.35
N ALA A 262 -4.73 -11.24 24.47
CA ALA A 262 -4.33 -12.43 23.72
C ALA A 262 -4.57 -12.29 22.21
N GLU A 263 -5.66 -11.63 21.80
CA GLU A 263 -5.94 -11.33 20.39
C GLU A 263 -4.95 -10.29 19.84
N LEU A 264 -4.71 -9.23 20.61
CA LEU A 264 -3.73 -8.21 20.26
C LEU A 264 -2.32 -8.79 20.11
N ALA A 265 -1.91 -9.69 21.01
CA ALA A 265 -0.64 -10.40 20.93
C ALA A 265 -0.52 -11.28 19.67
N LYS A 266 -1.62 -11.91 19.22
CA LYS A 266 -1.64 -12.68 17.96
C LYS A 266 -1.47 -11.78 16.73
N ILE A 267 -2.08 -10.59 16.74
CA ILE A 267 -1.90 -9.59 15.67
C ILE A 267 -0.44 -9.12 15.64
N ARG A 268 0.09 -8.69 16.79
CA ARG A 268 1.47 -8.21 16.98
C ARG A 268 2.54 -9.23 16.56
N SER A 269 2.29 -10.53 16.79
CA SER A 269 3.22 -11.60 16.41
C SER A 269 3.11 -12.05 14.94
N GLY A 270 2.15 -11.49 14.19
CA GLY A 270 1.84 -11.89 12.81
C GLY A 270 1.12 -13.25 12.71
N ASN A 271 0.71 -13.83 13.84
CA ASN A 271 -0.05 -15.09 13.89
C ASN A 271 -1.53 -14.90 13.49
N LYS A 272 -2.03 -13.67 13.61
CA LYS A 272 -3.33 -13.25 13.11
C LYS A 272 -3.14 -12.04 12.20
N ARG A 273 -3.79 -12.06 11.04
CA ARG A 273 -3.81 -10.90 10.14
C ARG A 273 -4.82 -9.87 10.63
N LEU A 274 -4.45 -8.61 10.58
CA LEU A 274 -5.33 -7.48 10.87
C LEU A 274 -6.07 -7.09 9.59
N SER A 275 -7.37 -7.35 9.52
CA SER A 275 -8.19 -6.85 8.40
C SER A 275 -8.53 -5.38 8.57
N PHE A 276 -8.87 -4.69 7.48
CA PHE A 276 -9.29 -3.27 7.54
C PHE A 276 -10.51 -3.07 8.44
N LYS A 277 -11.51 -3.96 8.37
CA LYS A 277 -12.68 -3.92 9.26
C LYS A 277 -12.29 -3.97 10.74
N GLN A 278 -11.32 -4.82 11.09
CA GLN A 278 -10.82 -4.91 12.46
C GLN A 278 -10.05 -3.65 12.86
N PHE A 279 -9.17 -3.17 11.99
CA PHE A 279 -8.44 -1.92 12.19
C PHE A 279 -9.39 -0.73 12.43
N SER A 280 -10.37 -0.53 11.55
CA SER A 280 -11.36 0.55 11.67
C SER A 280 -12.24 0.40 12.92
N SER A 281 -12.58 -0.84 13.30
CA SER A 281 -13.29 -1.11 14.55
C SER A 281 -12.43 -0.73 15.76
N MET A 282 -11.18 -1.18 15.81
CA MET A 282 -10.24 -0.86 16.88
C MET A 282 -10.05 0.65 17.01
N TRP A 283 -9.83 1.36 15.89
CA TRP A 283 -9.73 2.82 15.89
C TRP A 283 -10.95 3.47 16.52
N ARG A 284 -12.15 3.10 16.07
CA ARG A 284 -13.41 3.66 16.58
C ARG A 284 -13.58 3.46 18.08
N GLU A 285 -13.21 2.28 18.60
CA GLU A 285 -13.24 2.01 20.04
C GLU A 285 -12.22 2.89 20.79
N MET A 286 -10.99 2.99 20.27
CA MET A 286 -9.90 3.75 20.89
C MET A 286 -10.20 5.26 20.98
N VAL A 287 -10.79 5.83 19.93
CA VAL A 287 -11.09 7.27 19.84
C VAL A 287 -12.44 7.67 20.43
N ARG A 288 -13.39 6.74 20.62
CA ARG A 288 -14.70 7.02 21.24
C ARG A 288 -14.64 7.92 22.50
N PRO A 289 -13.70 7.72 23.46
CA PRO A 289 -13.64 8.56 24.66
C PRO A 289 -12.92 9.91 24.46
N VAL A 290 -12.36 10.18 23.27
CA VAL A 290 -11.60 11.39 22.98
C VAL A 290 -12.57 12.54 22.64
N LYS A 291 -12.35 13.72 23.20
CA LYS A 291 -13.13 14.95 22.90
C LYS A 291 -12.34 16.00 22.11
N SER A 292 -11.15 15.64 21.65
CA SER A 292 -10.20 16.55 21.00
C SER A 292 -10.66 16.92 19.58
N GLY A 293 -10.51 18.20 19.22
CA GLY A 293 -10.74 18.69 17.86
C GLY A 293 -9.56 18.46 16.90
N HIS A 294 -8.43 17.95 17.39
CA HIS A 294 -7.21 17.75 16.58
C HIS A 294 -7.13 16.39 15.87
N LEU A 295 -8.08 15.49 16.15
CA LEU A 295 -8.12 14.16 15.54
C LEU A 295 -9.50 13.95 14.93
N ASP A 296 -9.52 13.64 13.63
CA ASP A 296 -10.74 13.22 12.97
C ASP A 296 -11.16 11.84 13.49
N MET A 297 -12.07 11.83 14.46
CA MET A 297 -12.57 10.60 15.09
C MET A 297 -13.34 9.71 14.11
N ASN A 298 -13.80 10.26 12.98
CA ASN A 298 -14.62 9.54 12.02
C ASN A 298 -13.80 8.89 10.91
N ARG A 299 -12.58 9.37 10.66
CA ARG A 299 -11.65 8.81 9.67
C ARG A 299 -10.49 8.08 10.38
N PRO A 300 -10.44 6.73 10.35
CA PRO A 300 -9.24 6.03 10.80
C PRO A 300 -8.02 6.44 9.96
N PRO A 301 -6.79 6.36 10.49
CA PRO A 301 -5.59 6.71 9.73
C PRO A 301 -5.29 5.60 8.71
N VAL A 302 -6.07 5.58 7.62
CA VAL A 302 -6.08 4.54 6.59
C VAL A 302 -4.73 4.40 5.93
N GLU A 303 -4.02 5.51 5.77
CA GLU A 303 -2.68 5.62 5.20
C GLU A 303 -1.68 4.73 5.96
N LEU A 304 -1.69 4.79 7.29
CA LEU A 304 -0.84 3.95 8.14
C LEU A 304 -1.18 2.47 8.01
N TYR A 305 -2.47 2.14 7.92
CA TYR A 305 -2.90 0.76 7.71
C TYR A 305 -2.43 0.22 6.35
N LEU A 306 -2.59 1.01 5.29
CA LEU A 306 -2.17 0.65 3.93
C LEU A 306 -0.69 0.32 3.87
N VAL A 307 0.14 1.19 4.46
CA VAL A 307 1.59 1.01 4.49
C VAL A 307 1.98 -0.21 5.32
N ALA A 308 1.39 -0.36 6.52
CA ALA A 308 1.67 -1.51 7.37
C ALA A 308 1.27 -2.83 6.68
N ALA A 309 0.13 -2.86 6.00
CA ALA A 309 -0.31 -4.02 5.24
C ALA A 309 0.65 -4.33 4.09
N PHE A 310 1.06 -3.31 3.32
CA PHE A 310 2.02 -3.47 2.24
C PHE A 310 3.36 -4.00 2.75
N PHE A 311 3.96 -3.38 3.77
CA PHE A 311 5.22 -3.85 4.35
C PHE A 311 5.11 -5.25 4.94
N GLN A 312 4.00 -5.57 5.58
CA GLN A 312 3.76 -6.90 6.16
C GLN A 312 3.66 -7.98 5.09
N VAL A 313 3.02 -7.67 3.96
CA VAL A 313 2.82 -8.60 2.85
C VAL A 313 4.10 -8.79 2.05
N THR A 314 4.78 -7.70 1.73
CA THR A 314 5.84 -7.64 0.73
C THR A 314 7.21 -7.95 1.33
N PHE A 315 7.43 -7.54 2.58
CA PHE A 315 8.76 -7.60 3.20
C PHE A 315 8.85 -8.56 4.39
N CYS A 316 7.75 -9.22 4.78
CA CYS A 316 7.75 -10.23 5.83
C CYS A 316 7.30 -11.59 5.27
N GLY A 317 8.20 -12.57 5.23
CA GLY A 317 7.91 -13.92 4.75
C GLY A 317 6.85 -14.66 5.59
N LYS A 318 6.05 -15.52 4.94
CA LYS A 318 4.96 -16.32 5.56
C LYS A 318 5.40 -17.70 6.10
N SER A 319 6.69 -18.04 6.01
CA SER A 319 7.28 -19.36 6.34
C SER A 319 7.87 -19.40 7.76
N PRO A 320 8.00 -20.58 8.42
CA PRO A 320 8.78 -20.76 9.65
C PRO A 320 10.24 -20.26 9.56
N SER A 321 10.79 -20.16 8.35
CA SER A 321 12.03 -19.45 8.02
C SER A 321 11.72 -18.00 7.59
N ARG A 322 11.11 -17.21 8.48
CA ARG A 322 10.74 -15.81 8.20
C ARG A 322 11.97 -15.05 7.69
N TRP A 323 11.94 -14.62 6.44
CA TRP A 323 12.84 -13.59 5.93
C TRP A 323 12.18 -12.23 6.14
N ILE A 324 12.96 -11.26 6.58
CA ILE A 324 12.55 -9.86 6.69
C ILE A 324 13.48 -9.06 5.80
N ASP A 325 12.91 -8.32 4.85
CA ASP A 325 13.64 -7.32 4.08
C ASP A 325 13.49 -5.96 4.76
N ILE A 326 14.61 -5.41 5.20
CA ILE A 326 14.66 -4.08 5.83
C ILE A 326 14.80 -3.06 4.70
N VAL A 327 13.72 -2.32 4.42
CA VAL A 327 13.63 -1.35 3.31
C VAL A 327 13.90 0.09 3.75
N GLY A 328 14.60 0.28 4.87
CA GLY A 328 14.75 1.58 5.51
C GLY A 328 15.54 2.60 4.68
N HIS A 329 16.56 2.16 3.96
CA HIS A 329 17.41 3.05 3.16
C HIS A 329 16.71 3.52 1.89
N GLU A 330 16.11 2.59 1.13
CA GLU A 330 15.39 2.94 -0.09
C GLU A 330 14.16 3.81 0.21
N TYR A 331 13.48 3.54 1.33
CA TYR A 331 12.36 4.38 1.76
C TYR A 331 12.80 5.83 2.03
N ARG A 332 13.90 6.03 2.78
CA ARG A 332 14.44 7.37 3.04
C ARG A 332 14.89 8.08 1.78
N TYR A 333 15.50 7.35 0.84
CA TYR A 333 15.90 7.93 -0.45
C TYR A 333 14.70 8.53 -1.18
N TRP A 334 13.67 7.71 -1.44
CA TRP A 334 12.50 8.17 -2.17
C TRP A 334 11.72 9.25 -1.42
N TRP A 335 11.68 9.19 -0.10
CA TRP A 335 11.06 10.23 0.71
C TRP A 335 11.79 11.57 0.59
N ASN A 336 13.12 11.58 0.71
CA ASN A 336 13.89 12.82 0.52
C ASN A 336 13.73 13.35 -0.91
N HIS A 337 13.82 12.47 -1.92
CA HIS A 337 13.63 12.86 -3.31
C HIS A 337 12.27 13.54 -3.54
N HIS A 338 11.17 12.92 -3.11
CA HIS A 338 9.84 13.52 -3.26
C HIS A 338 9.65 14.78 -2.41
N ARG A 339 10.21 14.83 -1.20
CA ARG A 339 10.13 16.04 -0.36
C ARG A 339 10.81 17.20 -1.08
N ASP A 340 12.02 16.99 -1.58
CA ASP A 340 12.80 18.04 -2.23
C ASP A 340 12.09 18.52 -3.52
N VAL A 341 11.48 17.62 -4.30
CA VAL A 341 10.67 17.98 -5.48
C VAL A 341 9.41 18.77 -5.08
N VAL A 342 8.72 18.36 -4.01
CA VAL A 342 7.52 19.05 -3.51
C VAL A 342 7.86 20.41 -2.90
N GLU A 343 8.94 20.55 -2.15
CA GLU A 343 9.34 21.82 -1.53
C GLU A 343 9.93 22.81 -2.55
N ALA A 344 10.50 22.33 -3.66
CA ALA A 344 10.96 23.17 -4.76
C ALA A 344 9.83 23.69 -5.66
N ASP A 345 8.61 23.16 -5.52
CA ASP A 345 7.42 23.59 -6.25
C ASP A 345 6.95 24.99 -5.77
N PRO A 346 6.91 26.01 -6.65
CA PRO A 346 6.49 27.37 -6.29
C PRO A 346 5.05 27.49 -5.75
N GLY A 347 4.19 26.50 -6.02
CA GLY A 347 2.81 26.43 -5.56
C GLY A 347 2.60 25.47 -4.40
N TYR A 348 3.66 24.93 -3.80
CA TYR A 348 3.54 24.12 -2.59
C TYR A 348 3.27 25.01 -1.38
N GLU A 349 2.10 24.77 -0.77
CA GLU A 349 1.75 25.31 0.53
C GLU A 349 1.42 24.15 1.48
N LYS A 350 2.12 24.09 2.60
CA LYS A 350 1.87 23.07 3.62
C LYS A 350 0.46 23.26 4.21
N GLY A 351 -0.29 22.16 4.31
CA GLY A 351 -1.70 22.18 4.72
C GLY A 351 -2.68 22.54 3.61
N ALA A 352 -2.24 22.83 2.39
CA ALA A 352 -3.13 23.05 1.25
C ALA A 352 -3.88 21.75 0.90
N LYS A 353 -5.19 21.89 0.68
CA LYS A 353 -6.10 20.78 0.34
C LYS A 353 -6.25 20.53 -1.17
N PRO A 354 -6.25 21.56 -2.05
CA PRO A 354 -6.24 21.37 -3.50
C PRO A 354 -4.86 21.65 -4.13
N LEU A 355 -4.61 21.10 -5.32
CA LEU A 355 -3.46 21.50 -6.15
C LEU A 355 -3.65 22.90 -6.74
N PRO A 356 -2.55 23.62 -7.01
CA PRO A 356 -2.55 24.70 -7.98
C PRO A 356 -2.98 24.22 -9.37
N GLU A 357 -3.82 24.98 -10.09
CA GLU A 357 -4.37 24.58 -11.42
C GLU A 357 -3.32 24.21 -12.46
N TRP A 358 -2.12 24.81 -12.38
CA TRP A 358 -1.03 24.55 -13.33
C TRP A 358 -0.37 23.17 -13.11
N PHE A 359 -0.55 22.55 -11.93
CA PHE A 359 0.00 21.23 -11.59
C PHE A 359 -0.69 20.09 -12.36
N LEU A 360 -1.89 20.33 -12.87
CA LEU A 360 -2.63 19.41 -13.74
C LEU A 360 -2.04 19.34 -15.17
N GLN A 361 -1.00 20.13 -15.48
CA GLN A 361 -0.54 20.32 -16.86
C GLN A 361 0.79 19.65 -17.24
N SER A 362 1.73 19.30 -16.34
CA SER A 362 2.97 18.58 -16.78
C SER A 362 3.91 18.01 -15.69
N ASP A 363 4.74 17.04 -16.11
CA ASP A 363 6.14 16.74 -15.73
C ASP A 363 6.56 16.45 -14.28
N PHE A 364 5.65 16.34 -13.30
CA PHE A 364 6.01 16.17 -11.88
C PHE A 364 6.93 14.96 -11.53
N LEU A 365 7.01 13.93 -12.37
CA LEU A 365 7.81 12.72 -12.11
C LEU A 365 9.04 12.57 -13.03
N THR A 366 9.34 13.57 -13.85
CA THR A 366 10.46 13.51 -14.81
C THR A 366 11.73 14.24 -14.34
N ARG A 367 11.73 14.84 -13.14
CA ARG A 367 12.84 15.65 -12.62
C ARG A 367 13.50 15.07 -11.40
#